data_AF-A0A421CG41-F1
#
_entry.id   AF-A0A421CG41-F1
#
_cell.length_a   1.000
_cell.length_b   1.000
_cell.length_c   1.000
_cell.angle_alpha   90.00
_cell.angle_beta   90.00
_cell.angle_gamma   90.00
#
_symmetry.space_group_name_H-M   'P 1'
#
loop_
_entity.id
_entity.type
_entity.pdbx_description
1 polymer ?
#
loop_
_entity_poly.entity_id
_entity_poly.type
_entity_poly.pdbx_seq_one_letter_code
_entity_poly.pdbx_strand_id
1 'polypeptide(L)'
;MKKLSVLVVLLLVVGLAVGKDAVEELTTLVDVLKNSSYEVDRYVQESGIVTTAKNERVIKSGPYKLVTSYSSAKGEFGWVRNSSGHFAIFRTRSIAFEPLTKIKDVEDNFIDLVNRKNYVVDLFLDLPNSRKITISSGNLTFEATYDDNYKLLKLVKSYPFHTISASYRGYSEMSHEALTKLSNATEGMIIIRPPIYFSEAMLEKHFAWSSMDFATDGKTYLYTVLMYSIEYGRMVLYFSFNTEPDYLQKFSAQMAQANGYSYAIERLSENSAISLLGMIDTETLSSLLEDLY
;
A
#
# COMPACT_ATOMS: atom_id res chain seq x y z
N MET A 1 42.48 -25.47 -15.20
CA MET A 1 42.23 -24.45 -14.15
C MET A 1 42.18 -23.02 -14.70
N LYS A 2 43.23 -22.48 -15.36
CA LYS A 2 43.22 -21.08 -15.87
C LYS A 2 42.05 -20.69 -16.79
N LYS A 3 41.58 -21.60 -17.66
CA LYS A 3 40.44 -21.31 -18.57
C LYS A 3 39.09 -21.26 -17.85
N LEU A 4 38.92 -22.04 -16.78
CA LEU A 4 37.68 -22.06 -15.98
C LEU A 4 37.58 -20.79 -15.12
N SER A 5 38.68 -20.35 -14.53
CA SER A 5 38.75 -19.10 -13.77
C SER A 5 38.48 -17.86 -14.63
N VAL A 6 38.94 -17.83 -15.88
CA VAL A 6 38.66 -16.72 -16.80
C VAL A 6 37.18 -16.68 -17.19
N LEU A 7 36.55 -17.83 -17.44
CA LEU A 7 35.12 -17.89 -17.76
C LEU A 7 34.24 -17.41 -16.59
N VAL A 8 34.57 -17.85 -15.36
CA VAL A 8 33.85 -17.43 -14.14
C VAL A 8 33.99 -15.93 -13.91
N VAL A 9 35.20 -15.37 -14.09
CA VAL A 9 35.42 -13.92 -13.99
C VAL A 9 34.64 -13.16 -15.06
N LEU A 10 34.61 -13.66 -16.31
CA LEU A 10 33.86 -13.00 -17.39
C LEU A 10 32.36 -12.98 -17.12
N LEU A 11 31.80 -14.11 -16.65
CA LEU A 11 30.38 -14.21 -16.27
C LEU A 11 30.03 -13.29 -15.10
N LEU A 12 30.91 -13.19 -14.09
CA LEU A 12 30.75 -12.25 -12.98
C LEU A 12 30.79 -10.79 -13.44
N VAL A 13 31.72 -10.44 -14.34
CA VAL A 13 31.86 -9.06 -14.84
C VAL A 13 30.68 -8.66 -15.73
N VAL A 14 30.21 -9.56 -16.61
CA VAL A 14 29.01 -9.32 -17.43
C VAL A 14 27.77 -9.22 -16.54
N GLY A 15 27.62 -10.09 -15.54
CA GLY A 15 26.53 -10.02 -14.57
C GLY A 15 26.54 -8.72 -13.75
N LEU A 16 27.73 -8.24 -13.33
CA LEU A 16 27.89 -6.98 -12.61
C LEU A 16 27.59 -5.75 -13.49
N ALA A 17 27.97 -5.77 -14.76
CA ALA A 17 27.69 -4.69 -15.70
C ALA A 17 26.18 -4.58 -15.97
N VAL A 18 25.53 -5.69 -16.31
CA VAL A 18 24.07 -5.75 -16.53
C VAL A 18 23.31 -5.35 -15.26
N GLY A 19 23.77 -5.78 -14.08
CA GLY A 19 23.17 -5.40 -12.80
C GLY A 19 23.31 -3.91 -12.49
N LYS A 20 24.45 -3.29 -12.82
CA LYS A 20 24.67 -1.84 -12.61
C LYS A 20 23.77 -1.01 -13.52
N ASP A 21 23.69 -1.37 -14.80
CA ASP A 21 22.85 -0.67 -15.78
C ASP A 21 21.36 -0.79 -15.42
N ALA A 22 20.93 -1.97 -14.94
CA ALA A 22 19.56 -2.18 -14.47
C ALA A 22 19.21 -1.35 -13.22
N VAL A 23 20.15 -1.16 -12.29
CA VAL A 23 19.95 -0.31 -11.11
C VAL A 23 19.89 1.17 -11.48
N GLU A 24 20.71 1.61 -12.44
CA GLU A 24 20.67 2.99 -12.95
C GLU A 24 19.35 3.29 -13.68
N GLU A 25 18.91 2.39 -14.55
CA GLU A 25 17.62 2.48 -15.23
C GLU A 25 16.45 2.46 -14.24
N LEU A 26 16.50 1.60 -13.21
CA LEU A 26 15.51 1.54 -12.15
C LEU A 26 15.46 2.84 -11.31
N THR A 27 16.61 3.43 -11.02
CA THR A 27 16.72 4.70 -10.30
C THR A 27 16.09 5.82 -11.14
N THR A 28 16.39 5.86 -12.45
CA THR A 28 15.81 6.82 -13.41
C THR A 28 14.30 6.69 -13.48
N LEU A 29 13.78 5.46 -13.61
CA LEU A 29 12.35 5.18 -13.59
C LEU A 29 11.70 5.75 -12.33
N VAL A 30 12.25 5.46 -11.15
CA VAL A 30 11.68 5.92 -9.88
C VAL A 30 11.70 7.43 -9.75
N ASP A 31 12.78 8.10 -10.18
CA ASP A 31 12.85 9.56 -10.14
C ASP A 31 11.87 10.22 -11.11
N VAL A 32 11.65 9.65 -12.29
CA VAL A 32 10.59 10.13 -13.21
C VAL A 32 9.21 9.89 -12.61
N LEU A 33 8.94 8.70 -12.05
CA LEU A 33 7.66 8.39 -11.43
C LEU A 33 7.35 9.34 -10.26
N LYS A 34 8.32 9.66 -9.41
CA LYS A 34 8.13 10.61 -8.29
C LYS A 34 7.75 12.01 -8.78
N ASN A 35 8.43 12.52 -9.81
CA ASN A 35 8.30 13.91 -10.25
C ASN A 35 7.25 14.14 -11.34
N SER A 36 6.71 13.07 -11.92
CA SER A 36 5.72 13.16 -12.99
C SER A 36 4.38 13.75 -12.55
N SER A 37 3.69 14.36 -13.52
CA SER A 37 2.32 14.83 -13.40
C SER A 37 1.50 14.26 -14.55
N TYR A 38 0.43 13.55 -14.24
CA TYR A 38 -0.38 12.86 -15.24
C TYR A 38 -1.79 12.56 -14.73
N GLU A 39 -2.66 12.23 -15.68
CA GLU A 39 -3.89 11.50 -15.42
C GLU A 39 -3.82 10.16 -16.14
N VAL A 40 -4.36 9.11 -15.51
CA VAL A 40 -4.34 7.76 -16.07
C VAL A 40 -5.49 6.93 -15.52
N ASP A 41 -6.00 6.02 -16.35
CA ASP A 41 -6.94 4.99 -15.92
C ASP A 41 -6.16 3.72 -15.56
N ARG A 42 -6.50 3.15 -14.39
CA ARG A 42 -5.87 1.96 -13.87
C ARG A 42 -6.89 0.87 -13.64
N TYR A 43 -6.61 -0.32 -14.18
CA TYR A 43 -7.31 -1.54 -13.78
C TYR A 43 -6.48 -2.26 -12.72
N VAL A 44 -6.99 -2.33 -11.49
CA VAL A 44 -6.33 -3.01 -10.38
C VAL A 44 -7.03 -4.34 -10.12
N GLN A 45 -6.27 -5.42 -10.14
CA GLN A 45 -6.70 -6.74 -9.74
C GLN A 45 -5.88 -7.19 -8.53
N GLU A 46 -6.56 -7.61 -7.49
CA GLU A 46 -5.97 -8.15 -6.27
C GLU A 46 -6.41 -9.60 -6.14
N SER A 47 -5.46 -10.52 -6.17
CA SER A 47 -5.67 -11.96 -6.13
C SER A 47 -4.99 -12.55 -4.90
N GLY A 48 -5.78 -13.21 -4.06
CA GLY A 48 -5.30 -14.00 -2.92
C GLY A 48 -6.33 -15.08 -2.59
N ILE A 49 -6.84 -15.10 -1.35
CA ILE A 49 -7.96 -15.98 -0.97
C ILE A 49 -9.21 -15.68 -1.82
N VAL A 50 -9.44 -14.39 -2.08
CA VAL A 50 -10.49 -13.88 -2.95
C VAL A 50 -9.81 -13.05 -4.03
N THR A 51 -10.33 -13.10 -5.26
CA THR A 51 -9.91 -12.17 -6.31
C THR A 51 -10.92 -11.04 -6.41
N THR A 52 -10.41 -9.81 -6.34
CA THR A 52 -11.20 -8.59 -6.55
C THR A 52 -10.58 -7.77 -7.68
N ALA A 53 -11.40 -6.99 -8.36
CA ALA A 53 -10.92 -6.07 -9.38
C ALA A 53 -11.71 -4.77 -9.36
N LYS A 54 -11.04 -3.67 -9.70
CA LYS A 54 -11.63 -2.34 -9.75
C LYS A 54 -10.97 -1.49 -10.84
N ASN A 55 -11.76 -0.58 -11.38
CA ASN A 55 -11.26 0.50 -12.24
C ASN A 55 -11.04 1.73 -11.37
N GLU A 56 -9.91 2.40 -11.60
CA GLU A 56 -9.53 3.60 -10.89
C GLU A 56 -9.13 4.70 -11.87
N ARG A 57 -9.46 5.95 -11.55
CA ARG A 57 -8.87 7.14 -12.16
C ARG A 57 -7.81 7.68 -11.21
N VAL A 58 -6.60 7.86 -11.70
CA VAL A 58 -5.49 8.43 -10.94
C VAL A 58 -5.14 9.80 -11.52
N ILE A 59 -5.08 10.80 -10.65
CA ILE A 59 -4.55 12.14 -10.94
C ILE A 59 -3.33 12.33 -10.06
N LYS A 60 -2.17 12.58 -10.65
CA LYS A 60 -0.90 12.76 -9.93
C LYS A 60 -0.25 14.08 -10.30
N SER A 61 0.31 14.77 -9.30
CA SER A 61 1.15 15.96 -9.45
C SER A 61 2.31 15.88 -8.45
N GLY A 62 3.47 15.40 -8.90
CA GLY A 62 4.61 15.16 -8.01
C GLY A 62 4.23 14.23 -6.84
N PRO A 63 4.37 14.66 -5.56
CA PRO A 63 4.00 13.84 -4.40
C PRO A 63 2.49 13.74 -4.17
N TYR A 64 1.71 14.65 -4.77
CA TYR A 64 0.26 14.69 -4.61
C TYR A 64 -0.42 13.72 -5.55
N LYS A 65 -1.46 13.06 -5.07
CA LYS A 65 -2.14 11.99 -5.80
C LYS A 65 -3.59 11.86 -5.33
N LEU A 66 -4.52 11.80 -6.27
CA LEU A 66 -5.94 11.50 -6.05
C LEU A 66 -6.25 10.23 -6.82
N VAL A 67 -6.76 9.23 -6.11
CA VAL A 67 -7.20 7.96 -6.72
C VAL A 67 -8.68 7.80 -6.44
N THR A 68 -9.47 7.78 -7.50
CA THR A 68 -10.91 7.53 -7.46
C THR A 68 -11.16 6.11 -7.96
N SER A 69 -11.72 5.26 -7.11
CA SER A 69 -12.16 3.92 -7.46
C SER A 69 -13.65 3.91 -7.78
N TYR A 70 -14.00 3.29 -8.91
CA TYR A 70 -15.40 3.11 -9.32
C TYR A 70 -15.81 1.66 -9.05
N SER A 71 -16.63 1.45 -8.01
CA SER A 71 -17.32 0.18 -7.78
C SER A 71 -18.82 0.39 -7.92
N SER A 72 -19.46 -0.43 -8.77
CA SER A 72 -20.91 -0.45 -8.91
C SER A 72 -21.63 -0.80 -7.60
N ALA A 73 -20.98 -1.54 -6.69
CA ALA A 73 -21.57 -1.97 -5.42
C ALA A 73 -21.33 -1.00 -4.25
N LYS A 74 -20.21 -0.26 -4.27
CA LYS A 74 -19.80 0.62 -3.14
C LYS A 74 -19.84 2.12 -3.46
N GLY A 75 -20.18 2.51 -4.70
CA GLY A 75 -20.19 3.90 -5.15
C GLY A 75 -18.80 4.43 -5.49
N GLU A 76 -18.67 5.76 -5.57
CA GLU A 76 -17.38 6.44 -5.76
C GLU A 76 -16.65 6.56 -4.41
N PHE A 77 -15.59 5.77 -4.25
CA PHE A 77 -14.70 5.78 -3.09
C PHE A 77 -13.28 6.04 -3.56
N GLY A 78 -12.43 6.61 -2.73
CA GLY A 78 -11.08 6.92 -3.16
C GLY A 78 -10.21 7.40 -2.02
N TRP A 79 -9.08 7.98 -2.39
CA TRP A 79 -8.22 8.65 -1.43
C TRP A 79 -7.44 9.76 -2.10
N VAL A 80 -6.99 10.72 -1.29
CA VAL A 80 -6.19 11.83 -1.73
C VAL A 80 -4.98 12.03 -0.83
N ARG A 81 -3.87 12.44 -1.43
CA ARG A 81 -2.75 13.10 -0.78
C ARG A 81 -2.55 14.44 -1.46
N ASN A 82 -2.77 15.53 -0.74
CA ASN A 82 -2.57 16.88 -1.23
C ASN A 82 -1.91 17.74 -0.14
N SER A 83 -1.81 19.05 -0.36
CA SER A 83 -1.22 19.98 0.62
C SER A 83 -1.98 20.05 1.95
N SER A 84 -3.23 19.59 2.00
CA SER A 84 -4.07 19.58 3.21
C SER A 84 -3.89 18.31 4.04
N GLY A 85 -3.20 17.29 3.53
CA GLY A 85 -2.97 16.02 4.21
C GLY A 85 -3.35 14.80 3.37
N HIS A 86 -3.53 13.67 4.04
CA HIS A 86 -3.88 12.39 3.43
C HIS A 86 -5.26 11.97 3.92
N PHE A 87 -6.16 11.59 3.01
CA PHE A 87 -7.52 11.24 3.38
C PHE A 87 -8.09 10.11 2.52
N ALA A 88 -8.77 9.15 3.14
CA ALA A 88 -9.69 8.24 2.46
C ALA A 88 -11.05 8.91 2.29
N ILE A 89 -11.59 8.94 1.07
CA ILE A 89 -12.77 9.72 0.70
C ILE A 89 -13.94 8.77 0.40
N PHE A 90 -15.06 9.03 1.06
CA PHE A 90 -16.35 8.38 0.83
C PHE A 90 -17.33 9.42 0.29
N ARG A 91 -17.27 9.70 -1.03
CA ARG A 91 -18.03 10.80 -1.63
C ARG A 91 -19.54 10.68 -1.43
N THR A 92 -20.06 9.46 -1.46
CA THR A 92 -21.49 9.19 -1.26
C THR A 92 -22.02 9.63 0.11
N ARG A 93 -21.14 9.81 1.10
CA ARG A 93 -21.48 10.29 2.44
C ARG A 93 -20.87 11.64 2.78
N SER A 94 -20.12 12.26 1.87
CA SER A 94 -19.35 13.49 2.11
C SER A 94 -18.44 13.41 3.35
N ILE A 95 -17.82 12.25 3.57
CA ILE A 95 -16.91 11.99 4.70
C ILE A 95 -15.50 11.71 4.16
N ALA A 96 -14.51 12.25 4.86
CA ALA A 96 -13.10 11.96 4.63
C ALA A 96 -12.43 11.51 5.94
N PHE A 97 -11.77 10.35 5.93
CA PHE A 97 -11.04 9.81 7.07
C PHE A 97 -9.55 10.10 6.92
N GLU A 98 -8.96 10.72 7.93
CA GLU A 98 -7.50 10.77 8.08
C GLU A 98 -7.02 9.36 8.47
N PRO A 99 -6.08 8.75 7.73
CA PRO A 99 -5.67 7.37 7.95
C PRO A 99 -4.74 7.25 9.17
N LEU A 100 -4.71 6.09 9.82
CA LEU A 100 -3.78 5.83 10.95
C LEU A 100 -2.31 5.80 10.51
N THR A 101 -2.07 5.62 9.20
CA THR A 101 -0.76 5.51 8.55
C THR A 101 -0.82 6.21 7.21
N LYS A 102 0.30 6.58 6.59
CA LYS A 102 0.21 7.20 5.26
C LYS A 102 -0.43 6.23 4.25
N ILE A 103 -1.31 6.76 3.41
CA ILE A 103 -1.90 6.01 2.31
C ILE A 103 -0.82 5.81 1.24
N LYS A 104 -0.59 4.55 0.88
CA LYS A 104 0.35 4.13 -0.15
C LYS A 104 -0.36 3.20 -1.12
N ASP A 105 -0.21 3.43 -2.42
CA ASP A 105 -0.63 2.46 -3.44
C ASP A 105 0.53 1.58 -3.92
N VAL A 106 0.25 0.73 -4.91
CA VAL A 106 1.23 -0.20 -5.45
C VAL A 106 2.45 0.50 -6.04
N GLU A 107 2.27 1.68 -6.63
CA GLU A 107 3.35 2.49 -7.20
C GLU A 107 4.20 3.13 -6.09
N ASP A 108 3.56 3.66 -5.05
CA ASP A 108 4.27 4.21 -3.90
C ASP A 108 5.11 3.13 -3.19
N ASN A 109 4.55 1.92 -3.04
CA ASN A 109 5.29 0.79 -2.45
C ASN A 109 6.49 0.37 -3.31
N PHE A 110 6.37 0.43 -4.64
CA PHE A 110 7.48 0.16 -5.55
C PHE A 110 8.59 1.20 -5.38
N ILE A 111 8.23 2.49 -5.37
CA ILE A 111 9.16 3.60 -5.14
C ILE A 111 9.87 3.45 -3.79
N ASP A 112 9.14 3.14 -2.73
CA ASP A 112 9.71 2.95 -1.38
C ASP A 112 10.71 1.79 -1.35
N LEU A 113 10.39 0.65 -1.97
CA LEU A 113 11.29 -0.49 -2.03
C LEU A 113 12.62 -0.14 -2.71
N VAL A 114 12.55 0.57 -3.84
CA VAL A 114 13.75 1.00 -4.58
C VAL A 114 14.56 2.02 -3.77
N ASN A 115 13.91 2.98 -3.10
CA ASN A 115 14.60 3.97 -2.29
C ASN A 115 15.31 3.37 -1.07
N ARG A 116 14.79 2.28 -0.50
CA ARG A 116 15.43 1.55 0.61
C ARG A 116 16.72 0.84 0.21
N LYS A 117 16.96 0.65 -1.10
CA LYS A 117 18.15 -0.06 -1.65
C LYS A 117 18.36 -1.45 -1.08
N ASN A 118 17.29 -2.07 -0.57
CA ASN A 118 17.30 -3.42 -0.01
C ASN A 118 16.50 -4.35 -0.92
N TYR A 119 17.04 -4.60 -2.11
CA TYR A 119 16.43 -5.47 -3.12
C TYR A 119 17.52 -6.04 -4.04
N VAL A 120 17.16 -7.09 -4.78
CA VAL A 120 17.93 -7.67 -5.89
C VAL A 120 17.16 -7.44 -7.18
N VAL A 121 17.85 -7.15 -8.28
CA VAL A 121 17.25 -7.10 -9.62
C VAL A 121 17.49 -8.45 -10.29
N ASP A 122 16.41 -9.18 -10.57
CA ASP A 122 16.50 -10.57 -11.07
C ASP A 122 16.38 -10.68 -12.59
N LEU A 123 15.62 -9.77 -13.21
CA LEU A 123 15.36 -9.81 -14.65
C LEU A 123 15.16 -8.40 -15.19
N PHE A 124 16.02 -7.99 -16.11
CA PHE A 124 15.88 -6.79 -16.93
C PHE A 124 15.71 -7.22 -18.38
N LEU A 125 14.65 -6.74 -19.04
CA LEU A 125 14.36 -7.04 -20.45
C LEU A 125 13.99 -5.78 -21.21
N ASP A 126 14.71 -5.51 -22.29
CA ASP A 126 14.25 -4.61 -23.34
C ASP A 126 13.26 -5.36 -24.24
N LEU A 127 12.04 -4.85 -24.31
CA LEU A 127 10.95 -5.39 -25.13
C LEU A 127 10.69 -4.45 -26.31
N PRO A 128 9.99 -4.89 -27.37
CA PRO A 128 9.56 -3.99 -28.43
C PRO A 128 8.67 -2.85 -27.88
N ASN A 129 9.20 -1.63 -27.85
CA ASN A 129 8.57 -0.39 -27.34
C ASN A 129 8.30 -0.35 -25.82
N SER A 130 8.98 -1.18 -25.02
CA SER A 130 8.86 -1.14 -23.56
C SER A 130 10.05 -1.81 -22.88
N ARG A 131 10.14 -1.66 -21.56
CA ARG A 131 11.10 -2.38 -20.73
C ARG A 131 10.36 -3.10 -19.62
N LYS A 132 10.93 -4.21 -19.14
CA LYS A 132 10.47 -4.93 -17.96
C LYS A 132 11.60 -5.11 -16.98
N ILE A 133 11.33 -4.79 -15.71
CA ILE A 133 12.22 -5.02 -14.59
C ILE A 133 11.50 -5.85 -13.53
N THR A 134 12.18 -6.88 -13.03
CA THR A 134 11.77 -7.63 -11.84
C THR A 134 12.75 -7.37 -10.71
N ILE A 135 12.24 -6.91 -9.58
CA ILE A 135 13.00 -6.76 -8.33
C ILE A 135 12.40 -7.61 -7.23
N SER A 136 13.26 -8.14 -6.35
CA SER A 136 12.87 -8.96 -5.21
C SER A 136 13.51 -8.47 -3.91
N SER A 137 12.79 -8.61 -2.80
CA SER A 137 13.28 -8.34 -1.45
C SER A 137 12.63 -9.33 -0.48
N GLY A 138 13.39 -10.34 -0.08
CA GLY A 138 12.85 -11.48 0.65
C GLY A 138 11.75 -12.18 -0.17
N ASN A 139 10.55 -12.25 0.38
CA ASN A 139 9.39 -12.88 -0.26
C ASN A 139 8.53 -11.91 -1.09
N LEU A 140 8.94 -10.65 -1.22
CA LEU A 140 8.25 -9.63 -2.00
C LEU A 140 8.90 -9.49 -3.37
N THR A 141 8.11 -9.57 -4.42
CA THR A 141 8.54 -9.33 -5.80
C THR A 141 7.74 -8.20 -6.42
N PHE A 142 8.41 -7.32 -7.16
CA PHE A 142 7.76 -6.38 -8.06
C PHE A 142 8.17 -6.65 -9.50
N GLU A 143 7.20 -6.63 -10.40
CA GLU A 143 7.43 -6.59 -11.85
C GLU A 143 6.87 -5.29 -12.41
N ALA A 144 7.76 -4.41 -12.87
CA ALA A 144 7.41 -3.16 -13.52
C ALA A 144 7.61 -3.31 -15.03
N THR A 145 6.59 -2.96 -15.81
CA THR A 145 6.68 -2.80 -17.26
C THR A 145 6.35 -1.37 -17.60
N TYR A 146 7.21 -0.69 -18.36
CA TYR A 146 7.10 0.74 -18.67
C TYR A 146 7.55 1.05 -20.09
N ASP A 147 7.12 2.17 -20.65
CA ASP A 147 7.50 2.62 -22.00
C ASP A 147 8.82 3.44 -22.00
N ASP A 148 9.27 3.86 -23.17
CA ASP A 148 10.49 4.67 -23.33
C ASP A 148 10.43 6.04 -22.64
N ASN A 149 9.24 6.50 -22.24
CA ASN A 149 9.03 7.74 -21.48
C ASN A 149 8.89 7.47 -19.98
N TYR A 150 9.23 6.26 -19.51
CA TYR A 150 9.12 5.83 -18.12
C TYR A 150 7.68 5.85 -17.58
N LYS A 151 6.66 5.79 -18.44
CA LYS A 151 5.27 5.61 -18.02
C LYS A 151 5.03 4.14 -17.73
N LEU A 152 4.55 3.83 -16.52
CA LEU A 152 4.18 2.46 -16.17
C LEU A 152 3.05 1.99 -17.08
N LEU A 153 3.21 0.83 -17.71
CA LEU A 153 2.17 0.11 -18.46
C LEU A 153 1.53 -0.96 -17.58
N LYS A 154 2.34 -1.62 -16.74
CA LYS A 154 1.90 -2.61 -15.77
C LYS A 154 2.82 -2.61 -14.56
N LEU A 155 2.26 -2.75 -13.37
CA LEU A 155 3.00 -2.96 -12.13
C LEU A 155 2.36 -4.11 -11.37
N VAL A 156 3.14 -5.16 -11.11
CA VAL A 156 2.70 -6.33 -10.35
C VAL A 156 3.50 -6.37 -9.06
N LYS A 157 2.82 -6.45 -7.94
CA LYS A 157 3.38 -6.70 -6.61
C LYS A 157 2.94 -8.07 -6.16
N SER A 158 3.88 -8.96 -5.87
CA SER A 158 3.60 -10.35 -5.51
C SER A 158 4.24 -10.74 -4.19
N TYR A 159 3.50 -11.54 -3.45
CA TYR A 159 3.87 -12.27 -2.24
C TYR A 159 3.42 -13.73 -2.42
N PRO A 160 3.91 -14.70 -1.61
CA PRO A 160 3.66 -16.13 -1.85
C PRO A 160 2.20 -16.55 -2.03
N PHE A 161 1.24 -15.84 -1.44
CA PHE A 161 -0.20 -16.14 -1.52
C PHE A 161 -1.06 -14.92 -1.89
N HIS A 162 -0.43 -13.83 -2.36
CA HIS A 162 -1.13 -12.58 -2.63
C HIS A 162 -0.46 -11.81 -3.77
N THR A 163 -1.23 -11.31 -4.72
CA THR A 163 -0.71 -10.52 -5.84
C THR A 163 -1.63 -9.35 -6.13
N ILE A 164 -1.05 -8.16 -6.31
CA ILE A 164 -1.73 -6.96 -6.77
C ILE A 164 -1.16 -6.61 -8.14
N SER A 165 -2.00 -6.57 -9.17
CA SER A 165 -1.63 -6.19 -10.53
C SER A 165 -2.38 -4.92 -10.92
N ALA A 166 -1.62 -3.87 -11.21
CA ALA A 166 -2.11 -2.61 -11.76
C ALA A 166 -1.74 -2.52 -13.24
N SER A 167 -2.73 -2.36 -14.12
CA SER A 167 -2.52 -2.07 -15.55
C SER A 167 -2.94 -0.64 -15.84
N TYR A 168 -2.08 0.11 -16.50
CA TYR A 168 -2.24 1.55 -16.72
C TYR A 168 -2.56 1.83 -18.20
N ARG A 169 -3.54 2.69 -18.45
CA ARG A 169 -4.01 3.03 -19.80
C ARG A 169 -4.47 4.48 -19.88
N GLY A 170 -4.41 5.04 -21.08
CA GLY A 170 -4.97 6.38 -21.34
C GLY A 170 -4.24 7.49 -20.59
N TYR A 171 -2.90 7.43 -20.53
CA TYR A 171 -2.13 8.54 -19.97
C TYR A 171 -2.42 9.83 -20.72
N SER A 172 -2.75 10.88 -19.98
CA SER A 172 -2.84 12.25 -20.47
C SER A 172 -2.02 13.19 -19.60
N GLU A 173 -1.66 14.33 -20.18
CA GLU A 173 -1.13 15.44 -19.40
C GLU A 173 -2.17 15.90 -18.36
N MET A 174 -1.69 16.46 -17.27
CA MET A 174 -2.55 16.93 -16.20
C MET A 174 -3.32 18.19 -16.61
N SER A 175 -4.64 18.07 -16.69
CA SER A 175 -5.53 19.19 -16.97
C SER A 175 -5.69 20.13 -15.76
N HIS A 176 -6.10 21.39 -16.02
CA HIS A 176 -6.45 22.34 -14.96
C HIS A 176 -7.61 21.85 -14.09
N GLU A 177 -8.58 21.17 -14.70
CA GLU A 177 -9.71 20.57 -14.00
C GLU A 177 -9.23 19.47 -13.03
N ALA A 178 -8.35 18.58 -13.48
CA ALA A 178 -7.79 17.53 -12.64
C ALA A 178 -6.97 18.08 -11.48
N LEU A 179 -6.15 19.13 -11.72
CA LEU A 179 -5.39 19.80 -10.66
C LEU A 179 -6.33 20.44 -9.61
N THR A 180 -7.43 21.04 -10.06
CA THR A 180 -8.46 21.60 -9.17
C THR A 180 -9.11 20.49 -8.34
N LYS A 181 -9.50 19.38 -8.97
CA LYS A 181 -10.06 18.19 -8.28
C LYS A 181 -9.11 17.62 -7.22
N LEU A 182 -7.82 17.54 -7.52
CA LEU A 182 -6.78 17.07 -6.59
C LEU A 182 -6.64 18.01 -5.40
N SER A 183 -6.61 19.32 -5.65
CA SER A 183 -6.43 20.34 -4.61
C SER A 183 -7.64 20.41 -3.68
N ASN A 184 -8.85 20.33 -4.24
CA ASN A 184 -10.10 20.52 -3.53
C ASN A 184 -10.82 19.20 -3.20
N ALA A 185 -10.11 18.07 -3.21
CA ALA A 185 -10.72 16.75 -3.09
C ALA A 185 -11.57 16.55 -1.83
N THR A 186 -11.24 17.25 -0.74
CA THR A 186 -11.91 17.21 0.56
C THR A 186 -12.78 18.43 0.84
N GLU A 187 -12.98 19.32 -0.14
CA GLU A 187 -13.81 20.52 0.02
C GLU A 187 -15.26 20.13 0.36
N GLY A 188 -15.82 20.74 1.41
CA GLY A 188 -17.18 20.46 1.88
C GLY A 188 -17.38 19.11 2.57
N MET A 189 -16.31 18.34 2.85
CA MET A 189 -16.41 17.05 3.54
C MET A 189 -16.29 17.18 5.06
N ILE A 190 -16.95 16.28 5.78
CA ILE A 190 -16.73 16.08 7.21
C ILE A 190 -15.41 15.31 7.39
N ILE A 191 -14.44 15.94 8.05
CA ILE A 191 -13.12 15.33 8.30
C ILE A 191 -13.13 14.56 9.62
N ILE A 192 -12.88 13.26 9.54
CA ILE A 192 -12.77 12.37 10.69
C ILE A 192 -11.28 12.12 10.96
N ARG A 193 -10.83 12.48 12.18
CA ARG A 193 -9.43 12.34 12.59
C ARG A 193 -9.31 11.33 13.73
N PRO A 194 -8.44 10.32 13.61
CA PRO A 194 -8.18 9.42 14.72
C PRO A 194 -7.35 10.15 15.79
N PRO A 195 -7.55 9.85 17.08
CA PRO A 195 -6.74 10.41 18.17
C PRO A 195 -5.33 9.80 18.27
N ILE A 196 -5.01 8.80 17.46
CA ILE A 196 -3.70 8.13 17.42
C ILE A 196 -3.25 7.93 15.96
N TYR A 197 -1.95 7.74 15.77
CA TYR A 197 -1.33 7.36 14.50
C TYR A 197 -0.32 6.24 14.76
N PHE A 198 -0.18 5.30 13.83
CA PHE A 198 0.82 4.24 13.98
C PHE A 198 2.16 4.64 13.38
N SER A 199 3.22 4.12 14.00
CA SER A 199 4.57 4.27 13.49
C SER A 199 4.78 3.48 12.19
N GLU A 200 5.08 4.17 11.10
CA GLU A 200 5.41 3.52 9.82
C GLU A 200 6.61 2.58 9.95
N ALA A 201 7.62 2.98 10.73
CA ALA A 201 8.81 2.17 10.94
C ALA A 201 8.49 0.85 11.64
N MET A 202 7.58 0.87 12.62
CA MET A 202 7.17 -0.35 13.33
C MET A 202 6.30 -1.25 12.46
N LEU A 203 5.39 -0.66 11.67
CA LEU A 203 4.62 -1.42 10.70
C LEU A 203 5.52 -2.09 9.65
N GLU A 204 6.52 -1.37 9.13
CA GLU A 204 7.46 -1.91 8.15
C GLU A 204 8.44 -2.93 8.73
N LYS A 205 8.74 -2.84 10.04
CA LYS A 205 9.57 -3.80 10.77
C LYS A 205 8.86 -5.14 10.95
N HIS A 206 7.58 -5.11 11.33
CA HIS A 206 6.85 -6.32 11.72
C HIS A 206 5.96 -6.91 10.61
N PHE A 207 5.53 -6.10 9.65
CA PHE A 207 4.51 -6.48 8.66
C PHE A 207 5.00 -6.22 7.24
N ALA A 208 4.94 -7.27 6.42
CA ALA A 208 5.31 -7.21 5.02
C ALA A 208 4.22 -6.59 4.14
N TRP A 209 2.97 -6.61 4.60
CA TRP A 209 1.80 -6.08 3.90
C TRP A 209 0.76 -5.57 4.89
N SER A 210 0.10 -4.47 4.54
CA SER A 210 -1.05 -3.94 5.26
C SER A 210 -2.07 -3.30 4.31
N SER A 211 -3.33 -3.28 4.74
CA SER A 211 -4.44 -2.61 4.08
C SER A 211 -5.40 -2.06 5.13
N MET A 212 -5.99 -0.89 4.87
CA MET A 212 -6.83 -0.18 5.83
C MET A 212 -8.24 0.05 5.26
N ASP A 213 -9.25 -0.25 6.06
CA ASP A 213 -10.66 0.02 5.78
C ASP A 213 -11.28 0.84 6.92
N PHE A 214 -12.38 1.52 6.62
CA PHE A 214 -13.03 2.48 7.50
C PHE A 214 -14.53 2.23 7.53
N ALA A 215 -15.12 2.29 8.73
CA ALA A 215 -16.56 2.16 8.92
C ALA A 215 -17.07 3.21 9.92
N THR A 216 -18.29 3.67 9.70
CA THR A 216 -18.98 4.60 10.60
C THR A 216 -20.50 4.50 10.47
N ASP A 217 -21.19 4.67 11.60
CA ASP A 217 -22.64 4.90 11.69
C ASP A 217 -22.99 6.39 11.82
N GLY A 218 -22.01 7.28 11.70
CA GLY A 218 -22.14 8.73 11.89
C GLY A 218 -21.90 9.22 13.32
N LYS A 219 -21.79 8.31 14.30
CA LYS A 219 -21.44 8.61 15.69
C LYS A 219 -20.14 7.93 16.08
N THR A 220 -20.04 6.63 15.82
CA THR A 220 -18.87 5.81 16.13
C THR A 220 -18.02 5.63 14.87
N TYR A 221 -16.72 5.44 15.08
CA TYR A 221 -15.76 5.26 13.99
C TYR A 221 -14.91 4.03 14.26
N LEU A 222 -14.72 3.22 13.21
CA LEU A 222 -13.93 2.01 13.24
C LEU A 222 -12.95 2.01 12.08
N TYR A 223 -11.68 1.82 12.42
CA TYR A 223 -10.61 1.55 11.48
C TYR A 223 -10.30 0.06 11.58
N THR A 224 -10.19 -0.59 10.42
CA THR A 224 -9.77 -1.99 10.32
C THR A 224 -8.48 -2.03 9.53
N VAL A 225 -7.39 -2.48 10.13
CA VAL A 225 -6.10 -2.68 9.46
C VAL A 225 -5.84 -4.17 9.34
N LEU A 226 -5.92 -4.67 8.11
CA LEU A 226 -5.52 -6.03 7.76
C LEU A 226 -4.01 -6.04 7.57
N MET A 227 -3.30 -6.95 8.21
CA MET A 227 -1.85 -7.00 8.16
C MET A 227 -1.34 -8.44 7.98
N TYR A 228 -0.17 -8.57 7.38
CA TYR A 228 0.52 -9.85 7.27
C TYR A 228 1.98 -9.71 7.69
N SER A 229 2.39 -10.52 8.66
CA SER A 229 3.76 -10.72 9.08
C SER A 229 4.27 -12.06 8.59
N ILE A 230 5.55 -12.11 8.19
CA ILE A 230 6.21 -13.37 7.87
C ILE A 230 6.37 -14.23 9.14
N GLU A 231 6.60 -13.59 10.28
CA GLU A 231 6.86 -14.25 11.57
C GLU A 231 5.55 -14.68 12.25
N TYR A 232 4.55 -13.80 12.28
CA TYR A 232 3.31 -14.02 13.05
C TYR A 232 2.09 -14.35 12.20
N GLY A 233 2.23 -14.36 10.87
CA GLY A 233 1.13 -14.65 9.95
C GLY A 233 0.14 -13.49 9.81
N ARG A 234 -1.13 -13.82 9.57
CA ARG A 234 -2.20 -12.84 9.34
C ARG A 234 -2.65 -12.25 10.67
N MET A 235 -2.79 -10.93 10.69
CA MET A 235 -3.30 -10.17 11.83
C MET A 235 -4.35 -9.17 11.39
N VAL A 236 -5.26 -8.84 12.30
CA VAL A 236 -6.26 -7.81 12.10
C VAL A 236 -6.25 -6.89 13.30
N LEU A 237 -6.09 -5.60 13.04
CA LEU A 237 -6.17 -4.56 14.04
C LEU A 237 -7.46 -3.79 13.85
N TYR A 238 -8.20 -3.63 14.94
CA TYR A 238 -9.36 -2.78 15.03
C TYR A 238 -9.04 -1.60 15.93
N PHE A 239 -9.28 -0.39 15.43
CA PHE A 239 -9.22 0.81 16.24
C PHE A 239 -10.57 1.52 16.20
N SER A 240 -11.20 1.63 17.37
CA SER A 240 -12.50 2.27 17.52
C SER A 240 -12.39 3.52 18.38
N PHE A 241 -13.09 4.58 17.99
CA PHE A 241 -13.23 5.78 18.83
C PHE A 241 -14.60 6.42 18.71
N ASN A 242 -14.90 7.30 19.67
CA ASN A 242 -16.22 7.83 19.97
C ASN A 242 -17.23 6.72 20.34
N THR A 243 -16.74 5.67 21.00
CA THR A 243 -17.53 4.51 21.47
C THR A 243 -16.92 3.93 22.74
N GLU A 244 -17.73 3.26 23.57
CA GLU A 244 -17.24 2.60 24.78
C GLU A 244 -16.31 1.43 24.43
N PRO A 245 -15.11 1.34 25.03
CA PRO A 245 -14.14 0.26 24.81
C PRO A 245 -14.71 -1.15 24.94
N ASP A 246 -15.69 -1.36 25.82
CA ASP A 246 -16.34 -2.64 26.07
C ASP A 246 -17.03 -3.21 24.82
N TYR A 247 -17.50 -2.35 23.89
CA TYR A 247 -18.06 -2.80 22.63
C TYR A 247 -16.99 -3.45 21.76
N LEU A 248 -15.82 -2.80 21.64
CA LEU A 248 -14.70 -3.37 20.89
C LEU A 248 -14.21 -4.65 21.56
N GLN A 249 -14.12 -4.68 22.90
CA GLN A 249 -13.72 -5.87 23.64
C GLN A 249 -14.64 -7.07 23.35
N LYS A 250 -15.96 -6.87 23.42
CA LYS A 250 -16.95 -7.91 23.12
C LYS A 250 -16.83 -8.38 21.67
N PHE A 251 -16.68 -7.44 20.73
CA PHE A 251 -16.50 -7.75 19.32
C PHE A 251 -15.22 -8.55 19.06
N SER A 252 -14.08 -8.12 19.61
CA SER A 252 -12.79 -8.81 19.49
C SER A 252 -12.85 -10.21 20.08
N ALA A 253 -13.46 -10.39 21.25
CA ALA A 253 -13.62 -11.70 21.87
C ALA A 253 -14.45 -12.66 20.99
N GLN A 254 -15.55 -12.17 20.42
CA GLN A 254 -16.39 -12.96 19.50
C GLN A 254 -15.64 -13.32 18.21
N MET A 255 -14.93 -12.38 17.61
CA MET A 255 -14.14 -12.60 16.41
C MET A 255 -12.99 -13.57 16.67
N ALA A 256 -12.32 -13.44 17.81
CA ALA A 256 -11.24 -14.32 18.23
C ALA A 256 -11.75 -15.76 18.40
N GLN A 257 -12.84 -15.94 19.14
CA GLN A 257 -13.46 -17.25 19.35
C GLN A 257 -13.93 -17.89 18.03
N ALA A 258 -14.60 -17.14 17.17
CA ALA A 258 -15.16 -17.67 15.92
C ALA A 258 -14.10 -18.11 14.90
N ASN A 259 -12.91 -17.50 14.94
CA ASN A 259 -11.84 -17.75 13.97
C ASN A 259 -10.65 -18.53 14.57
N GLY A 260 -10.72 -18.91 15.85
CA GLY A 260 -9.61 -19.56 16.55
C GLY A 260 -8.37 -18.65 16.69
N TYR A 261 -8.58 -17.35 16.85
CA TYR A 261 -7.52 -16.38 17.11
C TYR A 261 -7.40 -16.08 18.60
N SER A 262 -6.24 -15.58 19.00
CA SER A 262 -6.09 -14.84 20.25
C SER A 262 -6.27 -13.34 19.96
N TYR A 263 -6.48 -12.55 21.01
CA TYR A 263 -6.52 -11.09 20.89
C TYR A 263 -5.83 -10.41 22.07
N ALA A 264 -5.28 -9.23 21.80
CA ALA A 264 -4.91 -8.23 22.78
C ALA A 264 -5.81 -6.99 22.58
N ILE A 265 -6.09 -6.28 23.66
CA ILE A 265 -6.86 -5.04 23.63
C ILE A 265 -6.27 -4.04 24.60
N GLU A 266 -6.19 -2.80 24.15
CA GLU A 266 -5.76 -1.69 24.96
C GLU A 266 -6.81 -0.58 24.92
N ARG A 267 -7.14 -0.07 26.11
CA ARG A 267 -8.00 1.08 26.28
C ARG A 267 -7.15 2.34 26.28
N LEU A 268 -7.34 3.18 25.26
CA LEU A 268 -6.57 4.39 25.07
C LEU A 268 -7.23 5.60 25.76
N SER A 269 -8.55 5.60 25.86
CA SER A 269 -9.31 6.63 26.58
C SER A 269 -10.66 6.11 27.06
N GLU A 270 -11.50 6.99 27.60
CA GLU A 270 -12.87 6.63 27.95
C GLU A 270 -13.70 6.19 26.75
N ASN A 271 -13.39 6.70 25.56
CA ASN A 271 -14.16 6.52 24.33
C ASN A 271 -13.33 6.01 23.15
N SER A 272 -12.18 5.38 23.42
CA SER A 272 -11.37 4.77 22.37
C SER A 272 -10.61 3.55 22.87
N ALA A 273 -10.47 2.58 21.98
CA ALA A 273 -9.75 1.34 22.22
C ALA A 273 -9.19 0.80 20.91
N ILE A 274 -8.13 0.02 21.06
CA ILE A 274 -7.44 -0.65 19.97
C ILE A 274 -7.31 -2.13 20.31
N SER A 275 -7.55 -3.01 19.34
CA SER A 275 -7.46 -4.45 19.53
C SER A 275 -6.74 -5.09 18.36
N LEU A 276 -5.78 -5.97 18.67
CA LEU A 276 -5.02 -6.74 17.70
C LEU A 276 -5.38 -8.22 17.85
N LEU A 277 -5.75 -8.86 16.73
CA LEU A 277 -6.11 -10.26 16.64
C LEU A 277 -5.11 -11.01 15.74
N GLY A 278 -4.77 -12.25 16.10
CA GLY A 278 -3.89 -13.11 15.31
C GLY A 278 -3.86 -14.56 15.80
N MET A 279 -3.17 -15.44 15.07
CA MET A 279 -3.00 -16.86 15.44
C MET A 279 -1.84 -17.12 16.42
N ILE A 280 -1.30 -16.06 17.02
CA ILE A 280 -0.26 -16.09 18.03
C ILE A 280 -0.88 -15.90 19.43
N ASP A 281 -0.10 -16.08 20.48
CA ASP A 281 -0.58 -15.92 21.86
C ASP A 281 -0.81 -14.44 22.23
N THR A 282 -1.65 -14.22 23.25
CA THR A 282 -2.03 -12.87 23.70
C THR A 282 -0.87 -12.05 24.29
N GLU A 283 0.17 -12.69 24.84
CA GLU A 283 1.33 -11.98 25.38
C GLU A 283 2.13 -11.34 24.24
N THR A 284 2.42 -12.13 23.19
CA THR A 284 3.05 -11.62 21.97
C THR A 284 2.21 -10.52 21.30
N LEU A 285 0.89 -10.69 21.22
CA LEU A 285 0.00 -9.67 20.66
C LEU A 285 0.01 -8.36 21.46
N SER A 286 0.06 -8.45 22.79
CA SER A 286 0.13 -7.26 23.66
C SER A 286 1.43 -6.51 23.45
N SER A 287 2.56 -7.21 23.40
CA SER A 287 3.86 -6.58 23.12
C SER A 287 3.91 -5.92 21.74
N LEU A 288 3.35 -6.55 20.71
CA LEU A 288 3.24 -5.95 19.38
C LEU A 288 2.35 -4.70 19.39
N LEU A 289 1.29 -4.71 20.18
CA LEU A 289 0.35 -3.59 20.27
C LEU A 289 1.01 -2.36 20.92
N GLU A 290 1.75 -2.55 22.01
CA GLU A 290 2.54 -1.49 22.67
C GLU A 290 3.61 -0.90 21.74
N ASP A 291 4.16 -1.72 20.84
CA ASP A 291 5.16 -1.30 19.85
C ASP A 291 4.57 -0.47 18.68
N LEU A 292 3.24 -0.45 18.49
CA LEU A 292 2.62 0.13 17.28
C LEU A 292 2.40 1.66 17.31
N TYR A 293 2.42 2.30 18.49
CA TYR A 293 2.14 3.73 18.65
C TYR A 293 3.24 4.50 19.38
#